data_AF-A0A7W8NT58-F1
#
_entry.id   AF-A0A7W8NT58-F1
#
_cell.length_a   1.000
_cell.length_b   1.000
_cell.length_c   1.000
_cell.angle_alpha   90.00
_cell.angle_beta   90.00
_cell.angle_gamma   90.00
#
_symmetry.space_group_name_H-M   'P 1'
#
loop_
_entity.id
_entity.type
_entity.pdbx_description
1 polymer ?
#
loop_
_entity_poly.entity_id
_entity_poly.type
_entity_poly.pdbx_seq_one_letter_code
_entity_poly.pdbx_strand_id
1 'polypeptide(L)'
;MLEPDHLRRALIEEMFQWGPALVGDVRARYPATLVRELVTLAILARRKFRGFEVYVLSGKGLRPYGLALRYNYVPARSTVLGSLILRAQARVWQEAGYRVEPYEEYTKKGRGNLALARRDDELVALVGRPSLTIRALRMIADHLAEQTPTVRRLQVYIVPGDHDPVLLSAQTVSGLPVTITELPLSSVTRYTPDGVTDDLQTATA
;
A
#
# COMPACT_ATOMS: atom_id res chain seq x y z
N MET A 1 -13.17 -26.11 -13.35
CA MET A 1 -13.16 -24.78 -13.98
C MET A 1 -11.85 -24.12 -13.63
N LEU A 2 -10.98 -23.90 -14.62
CA LEU A 2 -9.75 -23.13 -14.44
C LEU A 2 -10.20 -21.67 -14.37
N GLU A 3 -10.08 -21.03 -13.21
CA GLU A 3 -10.24 -19.58 -13.18
C GLU A 3 -9.21 -18.94 -14.10
N PRO A 4 -9.56 -17.83 -14.78
CA PRO A 4 -8.69 -17.28 -15.81
C PRO A 4 -7.33 -16.89 -15.22
N ASP A 5 -6.23 -17.33 -15.87
CA ASP A 5 -4.85 -17.02 -15.46
C ASP A 5 -4.60 -15.51 -15.27
N HIS A 6 -5.40 -14.66 -15.93
CA HIS A 6 -5.35 -13.21 -15.77
C HIS A 6 -5.72 -12.74 -14.35
N LEU A 7 -6.72 -13.32 -13.68
CA LEU A 7 -7.10 -12.94 -12.31
C LEU A 7 -6.00 -13.35 -11.31
N ARG A 8 -5.38 -14.51 -11.57
CA ARG A 8 -4.25 -15.00 -10.80
C ARG A 8 -3.07 -14.03 -10.88
N ARG A 9 -2.70 -13.62 -12.09
CA ARG A 9 -1.62 -12.64 -12.34
C ARG A 9 -1.95 -11.29 -11.74
N ALA A 10 -3.16 -10.79 -11.93
CA ALA A 10 -3.62 -9.52 -11.38
C ALA A 10 -3.47 -9.46 -9.85
N LEU A 11 -3.93 -10.49 -9.13
CA LEU A 11 -3.77 -10.54 -7.67
C LEU A 11 -2.29 -10.61 -7.26
N ILE A 12 -1.48 -11.40 -7.94
CA ILE A 12 -0.05 -11.52 -7.63
C ILE A 12 0.67 -10.19 -7.88
N GLU A 13 0.43 -9.54 -9.01
CA GLU A 13 1.04 -8.26 -9.39
C GLU A 13 0.60 -7.14 -8.45
N GLU A 14 -0.68 -7.05 -8.12
CA GLU A 14 -1.21 -6.08 -7.16
C GLU A 14 -0.53 -6.25 -5.79
N MET A 15 -0.43 -7.49 -5.31
CA MET A 15 0.22 -7.80 -4.03
C MET A 15 1.73 -7.59 -4.05
N PHE A 16 2.37 -7.73 -5.22
CA PHE A 16 3.79 -7.49 -5.40
C PHE A 16 4.08 -5.99 -5.36
N GLN A 17 3.28 -5.20 -6.07
CA GLN A 17 3.43 -3.76 -6.21
C GLN A 17 3.09 -3.01 -4.92
N TRP A 18 1.99 -3.39 -4.26
CA TRP A 18 1.43 -2.66 -3.12
C TRP A 18 1.63 -3.37 -1.77
N GLY A 19 2.23 -4.56 -1.77
CA GLY A 19 2.51 -5.32 -0.55
C GLY A 19 1.27 -6.01 0.05
N PRO A 20 1.22 -6.20 1.38
CA PRO A 20 0.11 -6.89 2.06
C PRO A 20 -1.26 -6.24 1.84
N ALA A 21 -2.33 -7.05 1.77
CA ALA A 21 -3.71 -6.58 1.66
C ALA A 21 -4.61 -7.27 2.70
N LEU A 22 -5.70 -6.61 3.12
CA LEU A 22 -6.65 -7.17 4.08
C LEU A 22 -7.32 -8.43 3.51
N VAL A 23 -7.53 -9.43 4.38
CA VAL A 23 -8.24 -10.66 3.99
C VAL A 23 -9.64 -10.35 3.46
N GLY A 24 -10.35 -9.41 4.10
CA GLY A 24 -11.69 -8.99 3.66
C GLY A 24 -11.69 -8.37 2.26
N ASP A 25 -10.72 -7.49 1.99
CA ASP A 25 -10.57 -6.81 0.70
C ASP A 25 -10.27 -7.80 -0.45
N VAL A 26 -9.32 -8.72 -0.24
CA VAL A 26 -8.99 -9.74 -1.25
C VAL A 26 -10.19 -10.65 -1.52
N ARG A 27 -10.92 -11.06 -0.48
CA ARG A 27 -12.09 -11.94 -0.63
C ARG A 27 -13.30 -11.27 -1.25
N ALA A 28 -13.41 -9.94 -1.17
CA ALA A 28 -14.47 -9.19 -1.81
C ALA A 28 -14.23 -9.04 -3.33
N ARG A 29 -12.95 -8.95 -3.75
CA ARG A 29 -12.57 -8.67 -5.14
C ARG A 29 -12.19 -9.90 -5.97
N TYR A 30 -11.79 -11.00 -5.32
CA TYR A 30 -11.31 -12.20 -5.99
C TYR A 30 -12.11 -13.44 -5.58
N PRO A 31 -12.39 -14.37 -6.51
CA PRO A 31 -13.11 -15.60 -6.19
C PRO A 31 -12.44 -16.44 -5.10
N ALA A 32 -13.25 -17.04 -4.24
CA ALA A 32 -12.76 -17.82 -3.09
C ALA A 32 -11.94 -19.04 -3.51
N THR A 33 -12.23 -19.63 -4.67
CA THR A 33 -11.52 -20.76 -5.27
C THR A 33 -10.10 -20.40 -5.66
N LEU A 34 -9.90 -19.29 -6.40
CA LEU A 34 -8.57 -18.76 -6.70
C LEU A 34 -7.75 -18.44 -5.45
N VAL A 35 -8.34 -17.74 -4.47
CA VAL A 35 -7.62 -17.38 -3.24
C VAL A 35 -7.18 -18.63 -2.48
N ARG A 36 -8.04 -19.66 -2.42
CA ARG A 36 -7.72 -20.94 -1.79
C ARG A 36 -6.59 -21.66 -2.53
N GLU A 37 -6.65 -21.70 -3.85
CA GLU A 37 -5.60 -22.28 -4.69
C GLU A 37 -4.24 -21.62 -4.43
N LEU A 38 -4.18 -20.28 -4.48
CA LEU A 38 -2.96 -19.52 -4.22
C LEU A 38 -2.38 -19.74 -2.82
N VAL A 39 -3.24 -19.96 -1.82
CA VAL A 39 -2.80 -20.33 -0.46
C VAL A 39 -2.26 -21.76 -0.43
N THR A 40 -2.93 -22.71 -1.06
CA THR A 40 -2.48 -24.12 -1.14
C THR A 40 -1.15 -24.25 -1.86
N LEU A 41 -0.94 -23.48 -2.94
CA LEU A 41 0.32 -23.39 -3.68
C LEU A 41 1.41 -22.59 -2.93
N ALA A 42 1.12 -22.14 -1.71
CA ALA A 42 2.01 -21.30 -0.91
C ALA A 42 2.48 -20.03 -1.64
N ILE A 43 1.65 -19.47 -2.52
CA ILE A 43 1.88 -18.16 -3.15
C ILE A 43 1.41 -17.06 -2.20
N LEU A 44 0.24 -17.23 -1.58
CA LEU A 44 -0.28 -16.35 -0.54
C LEU A 44 -0.18 -17.01 0.83
N ALA A 45 0.23 -16.24 1.83
CA ALA A 45 0.18 -16.65 3.23
C ALA A 45 -0.78 -15.73 4.00
N ARG A 46 -1.74 -16.33 4.70
CA ARG A 46 -2.58 -15.59 5.65
C ARG A 46 -1.79 -15.30 6.93
N ARG A 47 -1.90 -14.07 7.42
CA ARG A 47 -1.27 -13.60 8.67
C ARG A 47 -2.27 -12.84 9.50
N LYS A 48 -2.30 -13.18 10.79
CA LYS A 48 -3.18 -12.56 11.77
C LYS A 48 -2.38 -11.65 12.69
N PHE A 49 -2.82 -10.42 12.78
CA PHE A 49 -2.34 -9.44 13.76
C PHE A 49 -3.49 -9.12 14.72
N ARG A 50 -3.16 -8.52 15.86
CA ARG A 50 -4.22 -8.03 16.77
C ARG A 50 -5.06 -6.98 16.04
N GLY A 51 -6.34 -7.29 15.84
CA GLY A 51 -7.34 -6.40 15.24
C GLY A 51 -7.56 -6.55 13.73
N PHE A 52 -6.72 -7.30 13.01
CA PHE A 52 -6.86 -7.46 11.55
C PHE A 52 -6.08 -8.65 10.99
N GLU A 53 -6.42 -9.04 9.77
CA GLU A 53 -5.77 -10.14 9.06
C GLU A 53 -5.46 -9.73 7.64
N VAL A 54 -4.31 -10.19 7.14
CA VAL A 54 -3.82 -9.88 5.80
C VAL A 54 -3.42 -11.14 5.05
N TYR A 55 -3.46 -11.06 3.74
CA TYR A 55 -2.65 -11.91 2.87
C TYR A 55 -1.30 -11.22 2.61
N VAL A 56 -0.25 -12.02 2.46
CA VAL A 56 1.08 -11.58 2.01
C VAL A 56 1.58 -12.55 0.94
N LEU A 57 2.35 -12.06 -0.03
CA LEU A 57 3.04 -12.94 -0.96
C LEU A 57 4.16 -13.71 -0.26
N SER A 58 4.34 -14.96 -0.65
CA SER A 58 5.36 -15.88 -0.16
C SER A 58 6.46 -16.09 -1.20
N GLY A 59 7.72 -16.06 -0.75
CA GLY A 59 8.86 -16.05 -1.67
C GLY A 59 9.04 -17.33 -2.48
N LYS A 60 8.51 -18.45 -1.98
CA LYS A 60 8.59 -19.75 -2.66
C LYS A 60 7.62 -19.82 -3.85
N GLY A 61 6.44 -19.24 -3.72
CA GLY A 61 5.38 -19.34 -4.74
C GLY A 61 5.53 -18.38 -5.92
N LEU A 62 6.41 -17.37 -5.85
CA LEU A 62 6.57 -16.38 -6.92
C LEU A 62 7.51 -16.79 -8.05
N ARG A 63 8.40 -17.76 -7.82
CA ARG A 63 9.40 -18.19 -8.82
C ARG A 63 8.81 -18.55 -10.20
N PRO A 64 7.66 -19.26 -10.31
CA PRO A 64 7.06 -19.59 -11.61
C PRO A 64 6.61 -18.37 -12.43
N TYR A 65 6.46 -17.21 -11.80
CA TYR A 65 6.00 -15.97 -12.44
C TYR A 65 7.17 -15.07 -12.87
N GLY A 66 8.43 -15.54 -12.77
CA GLY A 66 9.61 -14.70 -12.97
C GLY A 66 9.79 -13.63 -11.88
N LEU A 67 8.94 -13.67 -10.86
CA LEU A 67 8.98 -12.74 -9.73
C LEU A 67 9.88 -13.34 -8.65
N ALA A 68 10.97 -12.66 -8.33
CA ALA A 68 11.78 -12.99 -7.18
C ALA A 68 11.27 -12.18 -5.98
N LEU A 69 10.65 -12.86 -5.01
CA LEU A 69 10.26 -12.16 -3.79
C LEU A 69 11.49 -11.83 -2.94
N ARG A 70 11.59 -10.56 -2.56
CA ARG A 70 12.63 -9.99 -1.67
C ARG A 70 12.55 -10.46 -0.21
N TYR A 71 11.61 -11.34 0.17
CA TYR A 71 11.40 -11.80 1.56
C TYR A 71 11.30 -13.34 1.65
N ASN A 72 12.08 -13.91 2.58
CA ASN A 72 11.84 -15.23 3.16
C ASN A 72 11.07 -15.15 4.49
N TYR A 73 10.66 -13.95 4.93
CA TYR A 73 10.17 -13.68 6.29
C TYR A 73 8.85 -12.88 6.28
N VAL A 74 8.04 -13.08 7.33
CA VAL A 74 6.77 -12.39 7.57
C VAL A 74 7.05 -10.92 7.92
N PRO A 75 6.54 -9.92 7.18
CA PRO A 75 6.81 -8.52 7.50
C PRO A 75 6.38 -8.14 8.92
N ALA A 76 7.13 -7.25 9.57
CA ALA A 76 6.76 -6.71 10.86
C ALA A 76 5.38 -6.01 10.79
N ARG A 77 4.63 -6.01 11.89
CA ARG A 77 3.30 -5.38 11.96
C ARG A 77 3.31 -3.94 11.47
N SER A 78 4.36 -3.18 11.80
CA SER A 78 4.51 -1.78 11.38
C SER A 78 4.65 -1.63 9.86
N THR A 79 5.40 -2.54 9.21
CA THR A 79 5.51 -2.58 7.76
C THR A 79 4.17 -2.87 7.11
N VAL A 80 3.46 -3.88 7.61
CA VAL A 80 2.11 -4.25 7.12
C VAL A 80 1.16 -3.06 7.25
N LEU A 81 1.12 -2.40 8.41
CA LEU A 81 0.26 -1.25 8.62
C LEU A 81 0.58 -0.11 7.66
N GLY A 82 1.86 0.23 7.44
CA GLY A 82 2.20 1.29 6.50
C GLY A 82 1.77 0.98 5.06
N SER A 83 1.86 -0.28 4.62
CA SER A 83 1.34 -0.69 3.31
C SER A 83 -0.19 -0.61 3.24
N LEU A 84 -0.89 -0.99 4.31
CA LEU A 84 -2.35 -0.85 4.38
C LEU A 84 -2.80 0.61 4.37
N ILE A 85 -2.11 1.50 5.11
CA ILE A 85 -2.36 2.95 5.09
C ILE A 85 -2.23 3.47 3.66
N LEU A 86 -1.11 3.14 3.00
CA LEU A 86 -0.84 3.62 1.65
C LEU A 86 -1.86 3.09 0.64
N ARG A 87 -2.24 1.81 0.72
CA ARG A 87 -3.28 1.21 -0.13
C ARG A 87 -4.64 1.90 0.05
N ALA A 88 -5.05 2.14 1.29
CA ALA A 88 -6.32 2.79 1.57
C ALA A 88 -6.34 4.23 1.02
N GLN A 89 -5.26 4.98 1.23
CA GLN A 89 -5.18 6.35 0.72
C GLN A 89 -5.00 6.40 -0.79
N ALA A 90 -4.27 5.46 -1.40
CA ALA A 90 -4.18 5.37 -2.85
C ALA A 90 -5.57 5.29 -3.51
N ARG A 91 -6.51 4.51 -2.93
CA ARG A 91 -7.91 4.45 -3.41
C ARG A 91 -8.62 5.79 -3.30
N VAL A 92 -8.55 6.44 -2.13
CA VAL A 92 -9.16 7.77 -1.92
C VAL A 92 -8.65 8.79 -2.95
N TRP A 93 -7.35 8.77 -3.25
CA TRP A 93 -6.76 9.66 -4.25
C TRP A 93 -7.16 9.26 -5.69
N GLN A 94 -7.25 7.96 -5.98
CA GLN A 94 -7.76 7.46 -7.27
C GLN A 94 -9.22 7.89 -7.50
N GLU A 95 -10.08 7.76 -6.50
CA GLU A 95 -11.47 8.25 -6.52
C GLU A 95 -11.54 9.77 -6.72
N ALA A 96 -10.57 10.52 -6.19
CA ALA A 96 -10.43 11.96 -6.42
C ALA A 96 -9.83 12.34 -7.79
N GLY A 97 -9.61 11.35 -8.68
CA GLY A 97 -9.14 11.54 -10.05
C GLY A 97 -7.62 11.56 -10.22
N TYR A 98 -6.84 11.11 -9.23
CA TYR A 98 -5.39 11.00 -9.36
C TYR A 98 -4.98 9.63 -9.90
N ARG A 99 -3.96 9.59 -10.75
CA ARG A 99 -3.21 8.37 -11.03
C ARG A 99 -2.20 8.15 -9.91
N VAL A 100 -2.30 7.03 -9.19
CA VAL A 100 -1.42 6.74 -8.05
C VAL A 100 -0.57 5.50 -8.33
N GLU A 101 0.75 5.63 -8.15
CA GLU A 101 1.72 4.57 -8.41
C GLU A 101 2.72 4.44 -7.23
N PRO A 102 3.06 3.23 -6.78
CA PRO A 102 4.06 3.04 -5.74
C PRO A 102 5.42 3.57 -6.16
N TYR A 103 6.12 4.24 -5.24
CA TYR A 103 7.43 4.81 -5.47
C TYR A 103 8.51 3.84 -4.99
N GLU A 104 9.18 3.19 -5.94
CA GLU A 104 10.14 2.13 -5.65
C GLU A 104 11.57 2.64 -5.35
N GLU A 105 11.90 3.87 -5.72
CA GLU A 105 13.28 4.37 -5.69
C GLU A 105 13.77 4.75 -4.29
N TYR A 106 12.87 5.17 -3.38
CA TYR A 106 13.22 5.57 -2.00
C TYR A 106 13.91 4.46 -1.21
N THR A 107 13.58 3.21 -1.53
CA THR A 107 14.31 2.09 -0.97
C THR A 107 14.55 1.10 -2.09
N LYS A 108 15.80 0.65 -2.28
CA LYS A 108 16.13 -0.51 -3.13
C LYS A 108 15.31 -1.78 -2.82
N LYS A 109 14.51 -1.74 -1.74
CA LYS A 109 13.53 -2.63 -1.09
C LYS A 109 12.02 -2.60 -1.45
N GLY A 110 11.45 -1.50 -1.98
CA GLY A 110 9.99 -1.30 -2.01
C GLY A 110 9.33 -1.13 -0.62
N ARG A 111 10.09 -0.63 0.38
CA ARG A 111 9.70 -0.47 1.81
C ARG A 111 9.51 0.99 2.22
N GLY A 112 9.43 1.89 1.24
CA GLY A 112 9.16 3.29 1.52
C GLY A 112 7.78 3.50 2.12
N ASN A 113 6.81 2.61 1.79
CA ASN A 113 5.39 2.90 1.90
C ASN A 113 5.14 4.33 1.38
N LEU A 114 5.61 4.56 0.16
CA LEU A 114 5.61 5.82 -0.54
C LEU A 114 4.98 5.58 -1.91
N ALA A 115 4.11 6.47 -2.33
CA ALA A 115 3.52 6.47 -3.66
C ALA A 115 3.55 7.89 -4.23
N LEU A 116 3.48 8.00 -5.54
CA LEU A 116 3.30 9.26 -6.25
C LEU A 116 1.87 9.32 -6.78
N ALA A 117 1.16 10.39 -6.45
CA ALA A 117 -0.16 10.72 -6.99
C ALA A 117 -0.01 11.86 -7.99
N ARG A 118 -0.45 11.64 -9.22
CA ARG A 118 -0.38 12.62 -10.31
C ARG A 118 -1.78 12.97 -10.81
N ARG A 119 -2.02 14.27 -10.98
CA ARG A 119 -3.18 14.80 -11.69
C ARG A 119 -2.76 16.10 -12.36
N ASP A 120 -2.98 16.19 -13.67
CA ASP A 120 -2.51 17.31 -14.49
C ASP A 120 -1.00 17.57 -14.26
N ASP A 121 -0.62 18.80 -13.96
CA ASP A 121 0.76 19.21 -13.65
C ASP A 121 1.13 19.09 -12.17
N GLU A 122 0.24 18.51 -11.35
CA GLU A 122 0.48 18.29 -9.93
C GLU A 122 1.02 16.88 -9.67
N LEU A 123 2.15 16.81 -8.97
CA LEU A 123 2.73 15.58 -8.45
C LEU A 123 2.84 15.68 -6.92
N VAL A 124 2.17 14.77 -6.22
CA VAL A 124 2.14 14.70 -4.76
C VAL A 124 2.76 13.37 -4.31
N ALA A 125 3.62 13.42 -3.30
CA ALA A 125 4.14 12.21 -2.67
C ALA A 125 3.26 11.81 -1.47
N LEU A 126 2.78 10.57 -1.46
CA LEU A 126 1.96 9.99 -0.40
C LEU A 126 2.81 9.06 0.47
N VAL A 127 2.89 9.31 1.78
CA VAL A 127 3.66 8.51 2.74
C VAL A 127 2.71 7.81 3.70
N GLY A 128 2.75 6.47 3.78
CA GLY A 128 1.96 5.68 4.73
C GLY A 128 2.83 5.02 5.81
N ARG A 129 2.75 5.48 7.06
CA ARG A 129 3.58 4.95 8.15
C ARG A 129 2.77 4.82 9.43
N PRO A 130 2.84 3.72 10.19
CA PRO A 130 2.10 3.63 11.45
C PRO A 130 2.58 4.67 12.49
N SER A 131 3.87 4.98 12.47
CA SER A 131 4.50 6.07 13.20
C SER A 131 5.65 6.62 12.37
N LEU A 132 5.99 7.89 12.60
CA LEU A 132 7.05 8.58 11.89
C LEU A 132 7.81 9.46 12.88
N THR A 133 9.10 9.66 12.63
CA THR A 133 9.91 10.66 13.36
C THR A 133 10.23 11.82 12.43
N ILE A 134 10.48 13.01 12.98
CA ILE A 134 10.87 14.17 12.18
C ILE A 134 12.13 13.90 11.35
N ARG A 135 13.08 13.10 11.88
CA ARG A 135 14.28 12.65 11.15
C ARG A 135 13.92 11.80 9.94
N ALA A 136 13.02 10.83 10.11
CA ALA A 136 12.60 9.96 9.01
C ALA A 136 11.82 10.75 7.95
N LEU A 137 11.02 11.74 8.35
CA LEU A 137 10.35 12.65 7.42
C LEU A 137 11.34 13.48 6.61
N ARG A 138 12.37 14.06 7.26
CA ARG A 138 13.46 14.77 6.57
C ARG A 138 14.15 13.91 5.52
N MET A 139 14.53 12.68 5.88
CA MET A 139 15.16 11.76 4.93
C MET A 139 14.28 11.46 3.69
N ILE A 140 12.96 11.39 3.86
CA ILE A 140 12.03 11.20 2.74
C ILE A 140 12.01 12.47 1.88
N ALA A 141 11.85 13.64 2.51
CA ALA A 141 11.78 14.92 1.82
C ALA A 141 13.06 15.22 1.03
N ASP A 142 14.24 15.01 1.65
CA ASP A 142 15.55 15.20 1.03
C ASP A 142 15.69 14.29 -0.21
N HIS A 143 15.34 13.00 -0.06
CA HIS A 143 15.38 12.07 -1.19
C HIS A 143 14.45 12.48 -2.34
N LEU A 144 13.22 12.91 -2.03
CA LEU A 144 12.28 13.36 -3.06
C LEU A 144 12.75 14.64 -3.74
N ALA A 145 13.33 15.58 -3.00
CA ALA A 145 13.89 16.79 -3.57
C ALA A 145 15.05 16.49 -4.54
N GLU A 146 15.86 15.48 -4.24
CA GLU A 146 17.00 15.06 -5.07
C GLU A 146 16.59 14.22 -6.28
N GLN A 147 15.74 13.20 -6.08
CA GLN A 147 15.44 12.19 -7.10
C GLN A 147 14.14 12.46 -7.87
N THR A 148 13.22 13.24 -7.30
CA THR A 148 11.94 13.57 -7.95
C THR A 148 11.58 15.04 -7.70
N PRO A 149 12.39 16.00 -8.22
CA PRO A 149 12.26 17.43 -7.92
C PRO A 149 10.93 18.05 -8.37
N THR A 150 10.14 17.34 -9.18
CA THR A 150 8.80 17.76 -9.61
C THR A 150 7.73 17.55 -8.55
N VAL A 151 8.00 16.82 -7.45
CA VAL A 151 7.05 16.67 -6.34
C VAL A 151 6.79 18.03 -5.70
N ARG A 152 5.52 18.41 -5.64
CA ARG A 152 5.07 19.72 -5.13
C ARG A 152 4.87 19.75 -3.63
N ARG A 153 4.48 18.62 -3.02
CA ARG A 153 4.21 18.48 -1.58
C ARG A 153 4.23 17.03 -1.14
N LEU A 154 4.39 16.83 0.17
CA LEU A 154 4.25 15.55 0.84
C LEU A 154 2.94 15.48 1.63
N GLN A 155 2.17 14.45 1.36
CA GLN A 155 1.01 14.07 2.15
C GLN A 155 1.36 12.83 2.98
N VAL A 156 1.38 12.98 4.30
CA VAL A 156 1.81 11.94 5.24
C VAL A 156 0.61 11.44 6.02
N TYR A 157 0.47 10.12 6.09
CA TYR A 157 -0.61 9.44 6.79
C TYR A 157 -0.04 8.55 7.88
N ILE A 158 -0.48 8.78 9.11
CA ILE A 158 -0.06 8.03 10.30
C ILE A 158 -1.23 7.52 11.11
N VAL A 159 -0.99 6.60 12.05
CA VAL A 159 -2.02 6.19 13.03
C VAL A 159 -1.91 7.07 14.26
N PRO A 160 -3.02 7.45 14.93
CA PRO A 160 -2.98 8.17 16.19
C PRO A 160 -2.04 7.51 17.21
N GLY A 161 -1.28 8.33 17.91
CA GLY A 161 -0.32 7.87 18.90
C GLY A 161 0.41 9.03 19.58
N ASP A 162 1.38 8.68 20.41
CA ASP A 162 2.27 9.64 21.04
C ASP A 162 3.36 10.06 20.04
N HIS A 163 3.02 11.02 19.18
CA HIS A 163 3.93 11.59 18.20
C HIS A 163 4.52 12.89 18.73
N ASP A 164 5.78 13.16 18.35
CA ASP A 164 6.44 14.42 18.66
C ASP A 164 5.60 15.63 18.16
N PRO A 165 5.23 16.59 19.03
CA PRO A 165 4.50 17.78 18.62
C PRO A 165 5.19 18.57 17.50
N VAL A 166 6.52 18.54 17.43
CA VAL A 166 7.31 19.16 16.35
C VAL A 166 7.04 18.49 15.01
N LEU A 167 6.83 17.16 15.00
CA LEU A 167 6.43 16.45 13.79
C LEU A 167 5.03 16.89 13.37
N LEU A 168 4.06 16.86 14.28
CA LEU A 168 2.65 17.15 13.96
C LEU A 168 2.41 18.59 13.51
N SER A 169 3.24 19.53 13.99
CA SER A 169 3.20 20.95 13.59
C SER A 169 4.04 21.28 12.36
N ALA A 170 4.78 20.32 11.79
CA ALA A 170 5.63 20.56 10.63
C ALA A 170 4.79 20.86 9.38
N GLN A 171 4.86 22.10 8.90
CA GLN A 171 4.22 22.54 7.65
C GLN A 171 5.15 22.44 6.44
N THR A 172 6.46 22.45 6.67
CA THR A 172 7.49 22.36 5.63
C THR A 172 8.68 21.56 6.13
N VAL A 173 9.24 20.70 5.28
CA VAL A 173 10.46 19.93 5.57
C VAL A 173 11.32 19.94 4.33
N SER A 174 12.58 20.37 4.47
CA SER A 174 13.53 20.45 3.35
C SER A 174 13.01 21.26 2.15
N GLY A 175 12.26 22.33 2.43
CA GLY A 175 11.63 23.18 1.41
C GLY A 175 10.35 22.61 0.79
N LEU A 176 9.99 21.36 1.07
CA LEU A 176 8.75 20.75 0.60
C LEU A 176 7.62 21.00 1.60
N PRO A 177 6.45 21.52 1.16
CA PRO A 177 5.25 21.56 1.98
C PRO A 177 4.84 20.16 2.44
N VAL A 178 4.48 20.03 3.71
CA VAL A 178 4.06 18.78 4.33
C VAL A 178 2.69 18.95 4.97
N THR A 179 1.83 17.98 4.75
CA THR A 179 0.58 17.81 5.51
C THR A 179 0.58 16.44 6.16
N ILE A 180 0.37 16.40 7.48
CA ILE A 180 0.29 15.15 8.24
C ILE A 180 -1.16 14.92 8.67
N THR A 181 -1.67 13.73 8.41
CA THR A 181 -3.03 13.33 8.77
C THR A 181 -2.97 12.05 9.59
N GLU A 182 -3.60 12.09 10.76
CA GLU A 182 -3.82 10.90 11.57
C GLU A 182 -5.08 10.16 11.10
N LEU A 183 -4.93 8.88 10.81
CA LEU A 183 -6.00 7.98 10.38
C LEU A 183 -6.30 6.99 11.50
N PRO A 184 -7.56 6.95 12.00
CA PRO A 184 -7.96 5.95 12.98
C PRO A 184 -7.61 4.55 12.48
N LEU A 185 -7.06 3.68 13.35
CA LEU A 185 -6.65 2.34 12.94
C LEU A 185 -7.78 1.58 12.21
N SER A 186 -9.03 1.77 12.65
CA SER A 186 -10.21 1.16 12.03
C SER A 186 -10.44 1.56 10.58
N SER A 187 -10.07 2.77 10.14
CA SER A 187 -10.23 3.20 8.73
C SER A 187 -9.21 2.54 7.81
N VAL A 188 -8.14 1.99 8.37
CA VAL A 188 -7.06 1.31 7.64
C VAL A 188 -7.23 -0.22 7.71
N THR A 189 -7.74 -0.73 8.83
CA THR A 189 -7.76 -2.17 9.10
C THR A 189 -9.11 -2.83 8.85
N ARG A 190 -10.11 -2.07 8.40
CA ARG A 190 -11.40 -2.61 7.95
C ARG A 190 -11.54 -2.36 6.46
N TYR A 191 -12.03 -3.37 5.75
CA TYR A 191 -12.47 -3.17 4.39
C TYR A 191 -13.79 -2.42 4.42
N THR A 192 -13.83 -1.26 3.79
CA THR A 192 -15.06 -0.59 3.41
C THR A 192 -15.26 -0.91 1.93
N PRO A 193 -16.35 -1.56 1.53
CA PRO A 193 -16.65 -1.74 0.12
C PRO A 193 -16.77 -0.35 -0.53
N ASP A 194 -15.96 -0.09 -1.54
CA ASP A 194 -16.17 1.04 -2.43
C ASP A 194 -17.56 0.82 -3.07
N GLY A 195 -18.36 1.87 -3.24
CA GLY A 195 -19.73 1.79 -3.76
C GLY A 195 -19.85 1.34 -5.23
N VAL A 196 -18.79 0.75 -5.79
CA VAL A 196 -18.61 0.40 -7.20
C VAL A 196 -17.95 -0.99 -7.29
N THR A 197 -18.69 -2.04 -6.93
CA THR A 197 -18.28 -3.45 -7.18
C THR A 197 -19.27 -4.18 -8.08
N ASP A 198 -19.87 -3.49 -9.06
CA ASP A 198 -20.74 -4.13 -10.07
C ASP A 198 -20.01 -4.51 -11.37
N ASP A 199 -18.85 -3.93 -11.68
CA ASP A 199 -18.24 -4.08 -13.01
C ASP A 199 -17.37 -5.36 -13.18
N LEU A 200 -17.10 -6.11 -12.12
CA LEU A 200 -16.35 -7.38 -12.21
C LEU A 200 -17.23 -8.62 -12.12
N GLN A 201 -18.53 -8.48 -11.83
CA GLN A 201 -19.48 -9.61 -11.82
C GLN A 201 -20.20 -9.81 -13.15
N THR A 202 -20.24 -8.79 -14.01
CA THR A 202 -20.90 -8.84 -15.33
C THR A 202 -20.02 -9.40 -16.45
N ALA A 203 -18.72 -9.63 -16.22
CA ALA A 203 -17.83 -10.23 -17.24
C ALA A 203 -17.90 -11.77 -17.33
N THR A 204 -18.77 -12.42 -16.54
CA THR A 204 -18.95 -13.89 -16.53
C THR A 204 -20.41 -14.34 -16.58
N ALA A 205 -21.34 -13.49 -17.04
CA ALA A 205 -22.71 -13.91 -17.33
C ALA A 205 -22.86 -14.34 -18.80
#